data_AF-A0A0C5WB52-F1
#
_entry.id   AF-A0A0C5WB52-F1
#
_cell.length_a   1.000
_cell.length_b   1.000
_cell.length_c   1.000
_cell.angle_alpha   90.00
_cell.angle_beta   90.00
_cell.angle_gamma   90.00
#
_symmetry.space_group_name_H-M   'P 1'
#
loop_
_entity.id
_entity.type
_entity.pdbx_description
1 polymer ?
#
loop_
_entity_poly.entity_id
_entity_poly.type
_entity_poly.pdbx_seq_one_letter_code
_entity_poly.pdbx_strand_id
1 'polypeptide(L)'
;MAYLTERLLGDVLGIVFPEHEFIHDRIVPNSGTRKRPDYRNDDLMLIVEFDGDKHYREVSKIKSEEEKTICYSNMGYRVVRIPYFVQITPETTRLLFDLEHDYTNDYPHGFIDEGAILPCDFNELGISKFLNDLNRFEIIRHQIIHSIREKIQANNNEIERVLPPSIQSLVD
;
A
#
# COMPACT_ATOMS: atom_id res chain seq x y z
N MET A 1 3.82 -12.90 -14.73
CA MET A 1 3.34 -11.57 -14.29
C MET A 1 4.41 -10.94 -13.41
N ALA A 2 4.25 -9.69 -12.98
CA ALA A 2 5.15 -9.02 -12.04
C ALA A 2 4.36 -8.61 -10.79
N TYR A 3 5.05 -8.40 -9.67
CA TYR A 3 4.40 -7.93 -8.45
C TYR A 3 3.81 -6.54 -8.61
N LEU A 4 2.80 -6.21 -7.79
CA LEU A 4 2.09 -4.94 -7.84
C LEU A 4 3.06 -3.76 -7.64
N THR A 5 2.99 -2.83 -8.58
CA THR A 5 3.65 -1.53 -8.53
C THR A 5 2.62 -0.47 -8.91
N GLU A 6 2.88 0.80 -8.60
CA GLU A 6 2.02 1.92 -9.03
C GLU A 6 1.69 1.85 -10.52
N ARG A 7 2.68 1.52 -11.37
CA ARG A 7 2.48 1.39 -12.83
C ARG A 7 1.51 0.27 -13.19
N LEU A 8 1.60 -0.88 -12.52
CA LEU A 8 0.74 -2.03 -12.79
C LEU A 8 -0.65 -1.90 -12.14
N LEU A 9 -0.81 -1.00 -11.17
CA LEU A 9 -2.08 -0.77 -10.50
C LEU A 9 -3.19 -0.39 -11.49
N GLY A 10 -2.89 0.42 -12.51
CA GLY A 10 -3.87 0.77 -13.54
C GLY A 10 -4.42 -0.44 -14.29
N ASP A 11 -3.55 -1.37 -14.69
CA ASP A 11 -3.94 -2.61 -15.38
C ASP A 11 -4.82 -3.47 -14.46
N VAL A 12 -4.46 -3.58 -13.18
CA VAL A 12 -5.25 -4.31 -12.18
C VAL A 12 -6.62 -3.68 -11.97
N LEU A 13 -6.70 -2.35 -11.87
CA LEU A 13 -7.97 -1.64 -11.71
C LEU A 13 -8.88 -1.85 -12.93
N GLY A 14 -8.32 -1.87 -14.15
CA GLY A 14 -9.08 -2.17 -15.37
C GLY A 14 -9.62 -3.61 -15.41
N ILE A 15 -8.95 -4.57 -14.76
CA ILE A 15 -9.46 -5.93 -14.61
C ILE A 15 -10.55 -5.99 -13.52
N VAL A 16 -10.29 -5.40 -12.35
CA VAL A 16 -11.19 -5.46 -11.19
C VAL A 16 -12.47 -4.65 -11.41
N PHE A 17 -12.41 -3.57 -12.19
CA PHE A 17 -13.52 -2.68 -12.51
C PHE A 17 -13.66 -2.49 -14.03
N PRO A 18 -14.06 -3.53 -14.79
CA PRO A 18 -14.01 -3.50 -16.26
C PRO A 18 -14.93 -2.44 -16.89
N GLU A 19 -15.99 -2.04 -16.18
CA GLU A 19 -16.95 -1.03 -16.63
C GLU A 19 -16.58 0.41 -16.21
N HIS A 20 -15.46 0.60 -15.50
CA HIS A 20 -15.05 1.90 -14.96
C HIS A 20 -13.62 2.25 -15.38
N GLU A 21 -13.48 3.29 -16.20
CA GLU A 21 -12.18 3.81 -16.57
C GLU A 21 -11.60 4.67 -15.43
N PHE A 22 -10.40 4.33 -14.97
CA PHE A 22 -9.71 5.12 -13.94
C PHE A 22 -8.84 6.21 -14.58
N ILE A 23 -8.97 7.43 -14.07
CA ILE A 23 -8.18 8.59 -14.46
C ILE A 23 -6.86 8.56 -13.69
N HIS A 24 -5.74 8.47 -14.41
CA HIS A 24 -4.40 8.39 -13.84
C HIS A 24 -3.67 9.76 -13.80
N ASP A 25 -3.02 10.07 -12.68
CA ASP A 25 -2.18 11.26 -12.46
C ASP A 25 -2.79 12.58 -12.98
N ARG A 26 -4.05 12.84 -12.62
CA ARG A 26 -4.73 14.11 -12.94
C ARG A 26 -5.25 14.80 -11.69
N ILE A 27 -5.20 16.13 -11.69
CA ILE A 27 -5.79 16.95 -10.62
C ILE A 27 -7.29 16.66 -10.55
N VAL A 28 -7.82 16.50 -9.33
CA VAL A 28 -9.26 16.37 -9.11
C VAL A 28 -9.91 17.76 -9.27
N PRO A 29 -10.90 17.92 -10.17
CA PRO A 29 -11.56 19.21 -10.38
C PRO A 29 -12.12 19.78 -9.07
N ASN A 30 -11.99 21.10 -8.88
CA ASN A 30 -12.49 21.81 -7.70
C ASN A 30 -11.93 21.37 -6.33
N SER A 31 -10.85 20.57 -6.31
CA SER A 31 -10.24 20.11 -5.05
C SER A 31 -9.48 21.18 -4.27
N GLY A 32 -9.21 22.33 -4.87
CA GLY A 32 -8.40 23.39 -4.25
C GLY A 32 -6.92 23.02 -4.07
N THR A 33 -6.47 21.85 -4.56
CA THR A 33 -5.10 21.38 -4.49
C THR A 33 -4.53 21.08 -5.87
N ARG A 34 -3.20 21.19 -6.01
CA ARG A 34 -2.47 20.77 -7.21
C ARG A 34 -1.98 19.32 -7.12
N LYS A 35 -2.15 18.68 -5.96
CA LYS A 35 -1.79 17.27 -5.76
C LYS A 35 -2.67 16.41 -6.66
N ARG A 36 -2.10 15.31 -7.14
CA ARG A 36 -2.76 14.35 -8.05
C ARG A 36 -2.82 13.01 -7.32
N PRO A 37 -3.98 12.33 -7.29
CA PRO A 37 -4.03 10.94 -6.91
C PRO A 37 -3.42 10.07 -8.01
N ASP A 38 -2.93 8.90 -7.64
CA ASP A 38 -2.40 7.94 -8.61
C ASP A 38 -3.52 7.50 -9.56
N TYR A 39 -4.65 7.07 -9.02
CA TYR A 39 -5.83 6.71 -9.79
C TYR A 39 -7.10 7.23 -9.13
N ARG A 40 -8.06 7.69 -9.93
CA ARG A 40 -9.42 8.00 -9.46
C ARG A 40 -10.48 7.53 -10.42
N ASN A 41 -11.66 7.23 -9.91
CA ASN A 41 -12.87 7.09 -10.70
C ASN A 41 -13.97 7.96 -10.08
N ASP A 42 -14.50 8.89 -10.88
CA ASP A 42 -15.45 9.90 -10.40
C ASP A 42 -16.87 9.32 -10.25
N ASP A 43 -17.23 8.29 -11.02
CA ASP A 43 -18.54 7.61 -10.92
C ASP A 43 -18.66 6.78 -9.63
N LEU A 44 -17.57 6.09 -9.26
CA LEU A 44 -17.46 5.30 -8.03
C LEU A 44 -17.16 6.15 -6.80
N MET A 45 -16.87 7.45 -6.98
CA MET A 45 -16.31 8.32 -5.94
C MET A 45 -15.14 7.62 -5.22
N LEU A 46 -14.21 7.06 -5.99
CA LEU A 46 -13.09 6.25 -5.47
C LEU A 46 -11.75 6.83 -5.91
N ILE A 47 -10.82 6.92 -4.97
CA ILE A 47 -9.40 7.19 -5.23
C ILE A 47 -8.61 5.99 -4.75
N VAL A 48 -7.63 5.56 -5.55
CA VAL A 48 -6.71 4.49 -5.23
C VAL A 48 -5.28 5.02 -5.32
N GLU A 49 -4.54 4.89 -4.23
CA GLU A 49 -3.14 5.34 -4.11
C GLU A 49 -2.24 4.12 -3.81
N PHE A 50 -1.04 4.11 -4.37
CA PHE A 50 -0.02 3.12 -4.10
C PHE A 50 1.04 3.70 -3.16
N ASP A 51 1.08 3.20 -1.92
CA ASP A 51 1.99 3.69 -0.90
C ASP A 51 3.36 2.98 -1.05
N GLY A 52 4.22 3.53 -1.91
CA GLY A 52 5.66 3.18 -2.00
C GLY A 52 6.49 3.45 -0.73
N ASP A 53 7.78 3.12 -0.75
CA ASP A 53 8.67 3.18 0.43
C ASP A 53 8.77 4.56 1.08
N LYS A 54 8.74 5.63 0.27
CA LYS A 54 8.84 7.01 0.76
C LYS A 54 7.72 7.37 1.74
N HIS A 55 6.58 6.71 1.64
CA HIS A 55 5.43 6.88 2.53
C HIS A 55 5.63 6.25 3.92
N TYR A 56 6.80 5.63 4.15
CA TYR A 56 7.24 5.12 5.46
C TYR A 56 8.55 5.77 5.93
N ARG A 57 9.23 6.54 5.06
CA ARG A 57 10.57 7.10 5.35
C ARG A 57 10.60 8.61 5.42
N GLU A 58 9.72 9.30 4.69
CA GLU A 58 9.72 10.75 4.58
C GLU A 58 8.52 11.35 5.33
N VAL A 59 8.78 12.05 6.44
CA VAL A 59 7.73 12.70 7.25
C VAL A 59 6.88 13.67 6.43
N SER A 60 7.48 14.39 5.49
CA SER A 60 6.78 15.32 4.60
C SER A 60 5.80 14.60 3.66
N LYS A 61 6.11 13.38 3.23
CA LYS A 61 5.22 12.54 2.42
C LYS A 61 4.04 12.08 3.26
N ILE A 62 4.31 11.47 4.42
CA ILE A 62 3.28 10.99 5.36
C ILE A 62 2.25 12.09 5.67
N LYS A 63 2.71 13.28 6.07
CA LYS A 63 1.81 14.41 6.37
C LYS A 63 1.04 14.91 5.14
N SER A 64 1.71 14.98 4.00
CA SER A 64 1.06 15.39 2.74
C SER A 64 -0.06 14.44 2.32
N GLU A 65 0.06 13.15 2.66
CA GLU A 65 -0.95 12.13 2.38
C GLU A 65 -2.17 12.23 3.29
N GLU A 66 -1.97 12.53 4.56
CA GLU A 66 -3.07 12.82 5.50
C GLU A 66 -3.90 14.01 4.97
N GLU A 67 -3.23 15.09 4.54
CA GLU A 67 -3.90 16.24 3.93
C GLU A 67 -4.63 15.88 2.63
N LYS A 68 -4.03 15.06 1.75
CA LYS A 68 -4.69 14.57 0.51
C LYS A 68 -5.94 13.78 0.86
N THR A 69 -5.82 12.86 1.81
CA THR A 69 -6.92 11.97 2.24
C THR A 69 -8.08 12.80 2.79
N ILE A 70 -7.80 13.76 3.68
CA ILE A 70 -8.83 14.67 4.23
C ILE A 70 -9.49 15.48 3.11
N CYS A 71 -8.69 16.08 2.22
CA CYS A 71 -9.18 16.89 1.11
C CYS A 71 -10.16 16.11 0.23
N TYR A 72 -9.77 14.92 -0.24
CA TYR A 72 -10.62 14.14 -1.14
C TYR A 72 -11.80 13.48 -0.43
N SER A 73 -11.64 13.08 0.84
CA SER A 73 -12.75 12.56 1.65
C SER A 73 -13.84 13.62 1.84
N ASN A 74 -13.45 14.88 2.06
CA ASN A 74 -14.40 16.00 2.15
C ASN A 74 -15.13 16.29 0.82
N MET A 75 -14.56 15.87 -0.31
CA MET A 75 -15.21 15.92 -1.62
C MET A 75 -16.13 14.71 -1.88
N GLY A 76 -16.21 13.77 -0.94
CA GLY A 76 -17.04 12.57 -1.03
C GLY A 76 -16.32 11.34 -1.59
N TYR A 77 -15.02 11.41 -1.88
CA TYR A 77 -14.28 10.24 -2.35
C TYR A 77 -13.94 9.30 -1.19
N ARG A 78 -14.13 8.00 -1.39
CA ARG A 78 -13.44 6.97 -0.61
C ARG A 78 -11.99 6.91 -1.09
N VAL A 79 -11.03 7.04 -0.17
CA VAL A 79 -9.60 6.93 -0.49
C VAL A 79 -9.08 5.57 -0.01
N VAL A 80 -8.69 4.73 -0.97
CA VAL A 80 -8.06 3.42 -0.74
C VAL A 80 -6.56 3.55 -1.00
N ARG A 81 -5.75 3.01 -0.10
CA ARG A 81 -4.27 3.11 -0.19
C ARG A 81 -3.69 1.72 -0.12
N ILE A 82 -2.75 1.37 -0.97
CA ILE A 82 -2.20 0.01 -1.05
C ILE A 82 -0.71 0.07 -0.73
N PRO A 83 -0.26 -0.40 0.44
CA PRO A 83 1.15 -0.50 0.77
C PRO A 83 1.93 -1.33 -0.25
N TYR A 84 3.17 -0.96 -0.54
CA TYR A 84 4.01 -1.68 -1.51
C TYR A 84 4.32 -3.13 -1.15
N PHE A 85 4.11 -3.53 0.11
CA PHE A 85 4.21 -4.92 0.57
C PHE A 85 2.86 -5.68 0.51
N VAL A 86 1.82 -5.12 -0.13
CA VAL A 86 0.50 -5.75 -0.31
C VAL A 86 0.22 -5.94 -1.80
N GLN A 87 -0.10 -7.18 -2.18
CA GLN A 87 -0.58 -7.54 -3.51
C GLN A 87 -2.11 -7.46 -3.60
N ILE A 88 -2.66 -7.44 -4.82
CA ILE A 88 -4.10 -7.61 -5.05
C ILE A 88 -4.39 -9.09 -5.27
N THR A 89 -5.06 -9.69 -4.29
CA THR A 89 -5.67 -11.02 -4.31
C THR A 89 -7.19 -10.90 -4.10
N PRO A 90 -7.98 -11.99 -4.22
CA PRO A 90 -9.40 -11.95 -3.91
C PRO A 90 -9.70 -11.41 -2.51
N GLU A 91 -8.93 -11.81 -1.50
CA GLU A 91 -9.13 -11.40 -0.11
C GLU A 91 -8.83 -9.91 0.11
N THR A 92 -7.72 -9.40 -0.46
CA THR A 92 -7.41 -7.98 -0.37
C THR A 92 -8.33 -7.13 -1.23
N THR A 93 -8.83 -7.66 -2.36
CA THR A 93 -9.80 -6.95 -3.20
C THR A 93 -11.08 -6.71 -2.42
N ARG A 94 -11.60 -7.74 -1.74
CA ARG A 94 -12.73 -7.60 -0.84
C ARG A 94 -12.48 -6.59 0.27
N LEU A 95 -11.32 -6.68 0.94
CA LEU A 95 -10.98 -5.75 2.02
C LEU A 95 -10.87 -4.28 1.56
N LEU A 96 -10.24 -4.05 0.41
CA LEU A 96 -9.95 -2.71 -0.11
C LEU A 96 -11.17 -2.07 -0.76
N PHE A 97 -11.94 -2.86 -1.50
CA PHE A 97 -12.96 -2.35 -2.40
C PHE A 97 -14.39 -2.73 -2.01
N ASP A 98 -14.58 -3.65 -1.06
CA ASP A 98 -15.89 -4.25 -0.75
C ASP A 98 -16.52 -4.93 -1.97
N LEU A 99 -15.67 -5.64 -2.73
CA LEU A 99 -16.01 -6.30 -3.98
C LEU A 99 -15.39 -7.70 -4.02
N GLU A 100 -16.15 -8.70 -4.46
CA GLU A 100 -15.64 -10.05 -4.75
C GLU A 100 -15.10 -10.09 -6.19
N HIS A 101 -13.84 -10.52 -6.34
CA HIS A 101 -13.20 -10.74 -7.64
C HIS A 101 -12.14 -11.85 -7.51
N ASP A 102 -11.94 -12.64 -8.56
CA ASP A 102 -10.99 -13.75 -8.60
C ASP A 102 -9.58 -13.37 -9.10
N TYR A 103 -9.26 -12.07 -9.18
CA TYR A 103 -7.98 -11.62 -9.72
C TYR A 103 -6.84 -11.98 -8.76
N THR A 104 -5.79 -12.55 -9.31
CA THR A 104 -4.52 -12.82 -8.63
C THR A 104 -3.37 -12.60 -9.61
N ASN A 105 -2.22 -12.17 -9.09
CA ASN A 105 -0.95 -12.11 -9.84
C ASN A 105 0.04 -13.21 -9.41
N ASP A 106 -0.36 -14.10 -8.50
CA ASP A 106 0.41 -15.20 -7.90
C ASP A 106 1.69 -14.76 -7.16
N TYR A 107 1.84 -13.48 -6.83
CA TYR A 107 2.93 -12.97 -6.00
C TYR A 107 2.54 -12.99 -4.52
N PRO A 108 3.47 -13.36 -3.61
CA PRO A 108 3.19 -13.31 -2.19
C PRO A 108 3.10 -11.87 -1.67
N HIS A 109 2.37 -11.68 -0.57
CA HIS A 109 2.45 -10.44 0.19
C HIS A 109 3.79 -10.34 0.93
N GLY A 110 4.19 -9.13 1.29
CA GLY A 110 5.40 -8.84 2.04
C GLY A 110 6.50 -8.15 1.25
N PHE A 111 7.72 -8.17 1.78
CA PHE A 111 8.89 -7.49 1.22
C PHE A 111 9.60 -8.38 0.18
N ILE A 112 8.94 -8.59 -0.96
CA ILE A 112 9.33 -9.61 -1.94
C ILE A 112 10.45 -9.19 -2.90
N ASP A 113 10.63 -7.89 -3.13
CA ASP A 113 11.72 -7.38 -3.96
C ASP A 113 13.06 -7.44 -3.21
N GLU A 114 14.15 -7.84 -3.87
CA GLU A 114 15.47 -7.94 -3.23
C GLU A 114 15.91 -6.60 -2.64
N GLY A 115 15.68 -5.50 -3.38
CA GLY A 115 15.98 -4.13 -3.00
C GLY A 115 14.82 -3.41 -2.28
N ALA A 116 13.80 -4.14 -1.81
CA ALA A 116 12.74 -3.55 -1.00
C ALA A 116 13.34 -2.85 0.22
N ILE A 117 12.94 -1.59 0.44
CA ILE A 117 13.19 -0.93 1.73
C ILE A 117 12.50 -1.75 2.82
N LEU A 118 13.22 -2.00 3.91
CA LEU A 118 12.75 -2.80 5.03
C LEU A 118 12.36 -1.88 6.21
N PRO A 119 11.58 -2.39 7.17
CA PRO A 119 11.15 -1.57 8.31
C PRO A 119 12.29 -0.92 9.11
N CYS A 120 13.50 -1.47 9.12
CA CYS A 120 14.66 -0.84 9.77
C CYS A 120 14.98 0.57 9.24
N ASP A 121 14.61 0.86 7.98
CA ASP A 121 14.82 2.16 7.34
C ASP A 121 13.63 3.11 7.47
N PHE A 122 12.54 2.68 8.11
CA PHE A 122 11.38 3.54 8.33
C PHE A 122 11.65 4.55 9.44
N ASN A 123 11.06 5.74 9.33
CA ASN A 123 11.06 6.69 10.44
C ASN A 123 9.97 6.32 11.46
N GLU A 124 9.96 6.96 12.63
CA GLU A 124 8.99 6.66 13.71
C GLU A 124 7.51 6.75 13.28
N LEU A 125 7.16 7.72 12.42
CA LEU A 125 5.80 7.82 11.86
C LEU A 125 5.53 6.69 10.86
N GLY A 126 6.54 6.29 10.09
CA GLY A 126 6.48 5.15 9.18
C GLY A 126 6.31 3.82 9.89
N ILE A 127 7.00 3.62 11.03
CA ILE A 127 6.79 2.45 11.89
C ILE A 127 5.36 2.41 12.42
N SER A 128 4.86 3.55 12.91
CA SER A 128 3.47 3.66 13.37
C SER A 128 2.47 3.34 12.25
N LYS A 129 2.70 3.88 11.04
CA LYS A 129 1.90 3.59 9.85
C LYS A 129 1.97 2.11 9.45
N PHE A 130 3.17 1.52 9.44
CA PHE A 130 3.39 0.11 9.12
C PHE A 130 2.62 -0.81 10.07
N LEU A 131 2.67 -0.55 11.39
CA LEU A 131 1.91 -1.32 12.38
C LEU A 131 0.39 -1.18 12.17
N ASN A 132 -0.09 0.03 11.82
CA ASN A 132 -1.50 0.25 11.48
C ASN A 132 -1.90 -0.51 10.20
N ASP A 133 -1.04 -0.51 9.18
CA ASP A 133 -1.27 -1.27 7.96
C ASP A 133 -1.25 -2.80 8.24
N LEU A 134 -0.34 -3.30 9.10
CA LEU A 134 -0.38 -4.72 9.54
C LEU A 134 -1.69 -5.09 10.23
N ASN A 135 -2.27 -4.19 11.03
CA ASN A 135 -3.57 -4.40 11.66
C ASN A 135 -4.70 -4.33 10.62
N ARG A 136 -4.65 -3.37 9.68
CA ARG A 136 -5.65 -3.25 8.62
C ARG A 136 -5.68 -4.48 7.71
N PHE A 137 -4.51 -5.06 7.45
CA PHE A 137 -4.33 -6.26 6.63
C PHE A 137 -4.14 -7.53 7.48
N GLU A 138 -4.85 -7.64 8.60
CA GLU A 138 -4.74 -8.80 9.52
C GLU A 138 -4.89 -10.14 8.79
N ILE A 139 -5.79 -10.22 7.81
CA ILE A 139 -6.05 -11.40 6.98
C ILE A 139 -4.80 -11.96 6.26
N ILE A 140 -3.83 -11.11 5.92
CA ILE A 140 -2.58 -11.48 5.24
C ILE A 140 -1.35 -11.20 6.12
N ARG A 141 -1.55 -10.80 7.39
CA ARG A 141 -0.46 -10.44 8.31
C ARG A 141 0.57 -11.54 8.43
N HIS A 142 0.15 -12.81 8.48
CA HIS A 142 1.05 -13.95 8.57
C HIS A 142 2.03 -14.03 7.38
N GLN A 143 1.58 -13.68 6.17
CA GLN A 143 2.42 -13.69 4.97
C GLN A 143 3.44 -12.55 5.00
N ILE A 144 3.01 -11.35 5.42
CA ILE A 144 3.91 -10.20 5.59
C ILE A 144 4.99 -10.53 6.63
N ILE A 145 4.62 -11.07 7.80
CA ILE A 145 5.56 -11.45 8.85
C ILE A 145 6.48 -12.60 8.39
N HIS A 146 5.97 -13.54 7.60
CA HIS A 146 6.79 -14.58 6.99
C HIS A 146 7.88 -13.99 6.09
N SER A 147 7.53 -13.06 5.19
CA SER A 147 8.52 -12.39 4.33
C SER A 147 9.60 -11.63 5.12
N ILE A 148 9.25 -11.08 6.29
CA ILE A 148 10.22 -10.42 7.18
C ILE A 148 11.20 -11.46 7.74
N ARG A 149 10.72 -12.63 8.17
CA ARG A 149 11.59 -13.73 8.63
C ARG A 149 12.53 -14.21 7.52
N GLU A 150 12.05 -14.30 6.28
CA GLU A 150 12.89 -14.63 5.12
C GLU A 150 13.96 -13.56 4.87
N LYS A 151 13.61 -12.27 4.98
CA LYS A 151 14.58 -11.18 4.88
C LYS A 151 15.63 -11.21 5.98
N ILE A 152 15.26 -11.60 7.21
CA ILE A 152 16.22 -11.78 8.31
C ILE A 152 17.22 -12.88 7.96
N GLN A 153 16.73 -14.05 7.50
CA GLN A 153 17.58 -15.16 7.07
C GLN A 153 18.53 -14.76 5.93
N ALA A 154 18.01 -14.03 4.93
CA ALA A 154 18.80 -13.51 3.81
C ALA A 154 19.87 -12.49 4.25
N ASN A 155 19.67 -11.80 5.37
CA ASN A 155 20.61 -10.86 5.97
C ASN A 155 21.50 -11.53 7.04
N ASN A 156 21.89 -12.80 6.84
CA ASN A 156 22.73 -13.57 7.78
C ASN A 156 22.16 -13.67 9.21
N ASN A 157 20.83 -13.59 9.35
CA ASN A 157 20.13 -13.52 10.63
C ASN A 157 20.40 -12.25 11.46
N GLU A 158 20.91 -11.17 10.85
CA GLU A 158 21.05 -9.86 11.48
C GLU A 158 19.70 -9.12 11.48
N ILE A 159 18.90 -9.30 12.53
CA ILE A 159 17.53 -8.78 12.64
C ILE A 159 17.45 -7.25 12.51
N GLU A 160 18.46 -6.53 13.00
CA GLU A 160 18.58 -5.08 12.94
C GLU A 160 18.69 -4.52 11.52
N ARG A 161 19.05 -5.36 10.54
CA ARG A 161 19.02 -5.02 9.10
C ARG A 161 17.64 -5.12 8.47
N VAL A 162 16.64 -5.54 9.24
CA VAL A 162 15.26 -5.75 8.74
C VAL A 162 14.25 -5.04 9.60
N LEU A 163 14.37 -5.15 10.93
CA LEU A 163 13.45 -4.55 11.90
C LEU A 163 14.21 -3.66 12.88
N PRO A 164 13.71 -2.44 13.16
CA PRO A 164 14.25 -1.66 14.25
C PRO A 164 13.85 -2.30 15.58
N PRO A 165 14.63 -2.07 16.66
CA PRO A 165 14.41 -2.71 17.95
C PRO A 165 12.97 -2.61 18.51
N SER A 166 12.27 -1.51 18.22
CA SER A 166 10.91 -1.24 18.71
C SER A 166 9.86 -2.22 18.22
N ILE A 167 10.10 -2.95 17.12
CA ILE A 167 9.13 -3.88 16.52
C ILE A 167 9.69 -5.29 16.28
N GLN A 168 10.83 -5.65 16.87
CA GLN A 168 11.40 -6.99 16.71
C GLN A 168 10.48 -8.10 17.26
N SER A 169 9.66 -7.78 18.26
CA SER A 169 8.65 -8.71 18.82
C SER A 169 7.60 -9.19 17.81
N LEU A 170 7.54 -8.60 16.61
CA LEU A 170 6.70 -9.09 15.52
C LEU A 170 7.11 -10.47 14.99
N VAL A 171 8.37 -10.86 15.16
CA VAL A 171 8.90 -12.12 14.60
C VAL A 171 9.28 -13.16 15.65
N ASP A 172 9.11 -12.83 16.93
CA ASP A 172 9.25 -13.76 18.07
C ASP A 172 8.33 -15.00 17.96
#